data_AF-A0A1H0I267-F1
#
_entry.id   AF-A0A1H0I267-F1
#
_cell.length_a   1.000
_cell.length_b   1.000
_cell.length_c   1.000
_cell.angle_alpha   90.00
_cell.angle_beta   90.00
_cell.angle_gamma   90.00
#
_symmetry.space_group_name_H-M   'P 1'
#
loop_
_entity.id
_entity.type
_entity.pdbx_description
1 polymer ?
#
loop_
_entity_poly.entity_id
_entity_poly.type
_entity_poly.pdbx_seq_one_letter_code
_entity_poly.pdbx_strand_id
1 'polypeptide(L)'
;MNYHDKGRYLNYLLKQIQQEKYIIEKDSQEVSNLIDELIEELKEIKRGSEEISSGVITHHSYATVQDELHKMFFRLQEINFRKQNIRNYKNEIFSINSFFVEDWE
;
A
#
# COMPACT_ATOMS: atom_id res chain seq x y z
N MET A 1 -24.31 -13.37 -21.27
CA MET A 1 -23.43 -14.11 -20.34
C MET A 1 -24.33 -15.03 -19.50
N ASN A 2 -24.09 -16.35 -19.51
CA ASN A 2 -24.90 -17.33 -18.76
C ASN A 2 -24.67 -17.13 -17.23
N TYR A 3 -25.66 -17.44 -16.40
CA TYR A 3 -25.55 -17.49 -14.93
C TYR A 3 -24.29 -18.23 -14.44
N HIS A 4 -23.90 -19.32 -15.09
CA HIS A 4 -22.68 -20.05 -14.75
C HIS A 4 -21.40 -19.22 -14.97
N ASP A 5 -21.36 -18.44 -16.05
CA ASP A 5 -20.23 -17.55 -16.36
C ASP A 5 -20.19 -16.37 -15.39
N LYS A 6 -21.36 -15.79 -15.05
CA LYS A 6 -21.49 -14.72 -14.05
C LYS A 6 -21.00 -15.17 -12.66
N GLY A 7 -21.37 -16.38 -12.24
CA GLY A 7 -20.90 -16.96 -10.97
C GLY A 7 -19.39 -17.20 -10.93
N ARG A 8 -18.80 -17.68 -12.04
CA ARG A 8 -17.34 -17.81 -12.17
C ARG A 8 -16.65 -16.45 -12.11
N TYR A 9 -17.23 -15.44 -12.75
CA TYR A 9 -16.68 -14.09 -12.78
C TYR A 9 -16.74 -13.41 -11.41
N LEU A 10 -17.85 -13.55 -10.67
CA LEU A 10 -17.95 -13.09 -9.28
C LEU A 10 -16.86 -13.72 -8.40
N ASN A 11 -16.67 -15.03 -8.50
CA ASN A 11 -15.61 -15.73 -7.77
C ASN A 11 -14.20 -15.25 -8.15
N TYR A 12 -13.98 -14.90 -9.42
CA TYR A 12 -12.74 -14.29 -9.86
C TYR A 12 -12.50 -12.92 -9.20
N LEU A 13 -13.49 -12.03 -9.21
CA LEU A 13 -13.39 -10.70 -8.58
C LEU A 13 -13.14 -10.80 -7.07
N LEU A 14 -13.80 -11.74 -6.37
CA LEU A 14 -13.55 -12.00 -4.95
C LEU A 14 -12.11 -12.45 -4.69
N LYS A 15 -11.55 -13.32 -5.55
CA LYS A 15 -10.13 -13.73 -5.46
C LYS A 15 -9.19 -12.55 -5.68
N GLN A 16 -9.49 -11.67 -6.64
CA GLN A 16 -8.68 -10.46 -6.87
C GLN A 16 -8.69 -9.54 -5.64
N ILE A 17 -9.85 -9.33 -5.00
CA ILE A 17 -9.94 -8.55 -3.75
C ILE A 17 -9.07 -9.18 -2.65
N GLN A 18 -9.10 -10.51 -2.49
CA GLN A 18 -8.27 -11.20 -1.50
C GLN A 18 -6.78 -11.04 -1.77
N GLN A 19 -6.36 -11.13 -3.03
CA GLN A 19 -4.97 -10.94 -3.44
C GLN A 19 -4.50 -9.51 -3.15
N GLU A 20 -5.28 -8.50 -3.54
CA GLU A 20 -4.92 -7.10 -3.27
C GLU A 20 -4.83 -6.81 -1.77
N LYS A 21 -5.75 -7.37 -0.96
CA LYS A 21 -5.68 -7.24 0.51
C LYS A 21 -4.39 -7.82 1.07
N TYR A 22 -4.02 -9.02 0.65
CA TYR A 22 -2.78 -9.67 1.09
C TYR A 22 -1.55 -8.84 0.75
N ILE A 23 -1.51 -8.26 -0.46
CA ILE A 23 -0.38 -7.41 -0.86
C ILE A 23 -0.36 -6.10 -0.07
N ILE A 24 -1.53 -5.46 0.16
CA ILE A 24 -1.61 -4.27 1.01
C ILE A 24 -1.09 -4.54 2.42
N GLU A 25 -1.43 -5.69 3.03
CA GLU A 25 -0.92 -6.08 4.34
C GLU A 25 0.61 -6.18 4.34
N LYS A 26 1.19 -6.82 3.32
CA LYS A 26 2.63 -6.93 3.15
C LYS A 26 3.30 -5.57 2.95
N ASP A 27 2.78 -4.75 2.05
CA ASP A 27 3.32 -3.40 1.77
C ASP A 27 3.21 -2.51 3.01
N SER A 28 2.14 -2.65 3.80
CA SER A 28 1.98 -1.91 5.06
C SER A 28 3.01 -2.30 6.11
N GLN A 29 3.35 -3.59 6.18
CA GLN A 29 4.43 -4.07 7.06
C GLN A 29 5.79 -3.54 6.60
N GLU A 30 6.05 -3.52 5.29
CA GLU A 30 7.29 -2.96 4.75
C GLU A 30 7.42 -1.47 5.08
N VAL A 31 6.35 -0.69 4.93
CA VAL A 31 6.32 0.72 5.35
C VAL A 31 6.61 0.88 6.84
N SER A 32 6.06 0.00 7.70
CA SER A 32 6.36 0.03 9.14
C SER A 32 7.85 -0.19 9.41
N ASN A 33 8.45 -1.17 8.74
CA ASN A 33 9.88 -1.45 8.91
C ASN A 33 10.75 -0.27 8.46
N LEU A 34 10.42 0.36 7.32
CA LEU A 34 11.13 1.54 6.82
C LEU A 34 11.01 2.74 7.80
N ILE A 35 9.86 2.89 8.46
CA ILE A 35 9.69 3.91 9.52
C ILE A 35 10.63 3.63 10.70
N ASP A 36 10.71 2.38 11.14
CA ASP A 36 11.58 2.01 12.26
C ASP A 36 13.06 2.24 11.90
N GLU A 37 13.49 1.87 10.69
CA GLU A 37 14.84 2.13 10.16
C GLU A 37 15.14 3.64 10.13
N LEU A 38 14.22 4.44 9.58
CA LEU A 38 14.35 5.90 9.53
C LEU A 38 14.45 6.52 10.93
N ILE A 39 13.70 6.02 11.90
CA ILE A 39 13.78 6.49 13.30
C ILE A 39 15.17 6.24 13.88
N GLU A 40 15.75 5.06 13.64
CA GLU A 40 17.10 4.75 14.10
C GLU A 40 18.16 5.63 13.42
N GLU A 41 18.07 5.83 12.11
CA GLU A 41 18.97 6.74 11.39
C GLU A 41 18.91 8.18 11.94
N LEU A 42 17.70 8.68 12.20
CA LEU A 42 17.52 10.01 12.78
C LEU A 42 18.08 10.11 14.21
N LYS A 43 17.99 9.04 15.01
CA LYS A 43 18.62 8.98 16.35
C LYS A 43 20.14 9.01 16.25
N GLU A 44 20.73 8.30 15.28
CA GLU A 44 22.17 8.31 15.06
C GLU A 44 22.67 9.70 14.64
N ILE A 45 21.96 10.36 13.71
CA ILE A 45 22.24 11.75 13.31
C ILE A 45 22.19 12.67 14.53
N LYS A 46 21.14 12.53 15.36
CA LYS A 46 20.99 13.33 16.57
C LYS A 46 22.16 13.13 17.53
N ARG A 47 22.53 11.87 17.83
CA ARG A 47 23.66 11.55 18.71
C ARG A 47 24.97 12.14 18.18
N GLY A 48 25.27 11.94 16.90
CA GLY A 48 26.47 12.50 16.27
C GLY A 48 26.49 14.03 16.27
N SER A 49 25.34 14.69 16.17
CA SER A 49 25.23 16.16 16.26
C SER A 49 25.39 16.71 17.68
N GLU A 50 25.05 15.93 18.71
CA GLU A 50 25.24 16.31 20.12
C GLU A 50 26.70 16.16 20.56
N GLU A 51 27.45 15.23 19.96
CA GLU A 51 28.89 15.02 20.21
C GLU A 51 29.80 16.02 19.44
N ILE A 52 29.31 16.61 18.35
CA ILE A 52 30.05 17.55 17.50
C ILE A 52 29.46 18.95 17.70
N SER A 53 30.14 19.80 18.47
CA SER A 53 29.78 21.22 18.67
C SER A 53 29.86 22.10 17.40
N SER A 54 30.06 21.50 16.23
CA SER A 54 30.20 22.18 14.93
C SER A 54 29.35 21.52 13.84
N GLY A 55 28.04 21.77 13.87
CA GLY A 55 27.19 22.15 12.72
C GLY A 55 27.18 21.31 11.42
N VAL A 56 27.85 20.18 11.31
CA VAL A 56 27.93 19.41 10.05
C VAL A 56 27.21 18.08 10.22
N ILE A 57 25.90 18.08 9.95
CA ILE A 57 25.21 16.86 9.55
C ILE A 57 25.87 16.43 8.23
N THR A 58 26.60 15.32 8.24
CA THR A 58 27.30 14.86 7.04
C THR A 58 26.30 14.57 5.93
N HIS A 59 26.58 15.04 4.70
CA HIS A 59 25.71 14.88 3.53
C HIS A 59 25.25 13.44 3.27
N HIS A 60 26.01 12.45 3.74
CA HIS A 60 25.71 11.04 3.61
C HIS A 60 24.45 10.62 4.39
N SER A 61 24.30 11.05 5.64
CA SER A 61 23.13 10.71 6.46
C SER A 61 21.83 11.32 5.93
N TYR A 62 21.91 12.51 5.31
CA TYR A 62 20.76 13.13 4.66
C TYR A 62 20.30 12.37 3.42
N ALA A 63 21.24 11.87 2.62
CA ALA A 63 20.92 11.11 1.41
C ALA A 63 20.20 9.78 1.74
N THR A 64 20.63 9.08 2.80
CA THR A 64 19.98 7.84 3.25
C THR A 64 18.56 8.11 3.74
N VAL A 65 18.38 9.11 4.61
CA VAL A 65 17.05 9.55 5.07
C VAL A 65 16.13 9.90 3.89
N GLN A 66 16.65 10.58 2.87
CA GLN A 66 15.87 10.94 1.69
C GLN A 66 15.49 9.72 0.84
N ASP A 67 16.39 8.73 0.71
CA ASP A 67 16.13 7.48 -0.01
C ASP A 67 15.03 6.67 0.69
N GLU A 68 15.11 6.53 2.02
CA GLU A 68 14.09 5.82 2.81
C GLU A 68 12.72 6.49 2.73
N LEU A 69 12.67 7.84 2.82
CA LEU A 69 11.44 8.59 2.62
C LEU A 69 10.83 8.38 1.23
N HIS A 70 11.66 8.34 0.18
CA HIS A 70 11.19 8.06 -1.18
C HIS A 70 10.62 6.64 -1.29
N LYS A 71 11.32 5.62 -0.77
CA LYS A 71 10.81 4.24 -0.76
C LYS A 71 9.46 4.15 -0.07
N MET A 72 9.33 4.75 1.12
CA MET A 72 8.06 4.82 1.85
C MET A 72 6.96 5.48 1.03
N PHE A 73 7.25 6.61 0.40
CA PHE A 73 6.29 7.33 -0.42
C PHE A 73 5.76 6.46 -1.57
N PHE A 74 6.65 5.79 -2.31
CA PHE A 74 6.24 4.88 -3.38
C PHE A 74 5.38 3.72 -2.87
N ARG A 75 5.74 3.11 -1.73
CA ARG A 75 4.93 2.04 -1.13
C ARG A 75 3.54 2.51 -0.72
N LEU A 76 3.41 3.71 -0.17
CA LEU A 76 2.11 4.30 0.17
C LEU A 76 1.26 4.59 -1.07
N GLN A 77 1.89 5.03 -2.17
CA GLN A 77 1.19 5.20 -3.45
C GLN A 77 0.67 3.87 -3.99
N GLU A 78 1.49 2.82 -3.96
CA GLU A 78 1.09 1.45 -4.36
C GLU A 78 -0.09 0.95 -3.52
N ILE A 79 -0.04 1.10 -2.19
CA ILE A 79 -1.17 0.74 -1.30
C ILE A 79 -2.45 1.47 -1.71
N ASN A 80 -2.36 2.77 -2.03
CA ASN A 80 -3.51 3.56 -2.43
C ASN A 80 -4.07 3.12 -3.79
N PHE A 81 -3.20 2.79 -4.74
CA PHE A 81 -3.60 2.23 -6.03
C PHE A 81 -4.35 0.90 -5.85
N ARG A 82 -3.82 -0.01 -5.03
CA ARG A 82 -4.46 -1.29 -4.73
C ARG A 82 -5.81 -1.14 -4.04
N LYS A 83 -5.93 -0.19 -3.11
CA LYS A 83 -7.22 0.17 -2.50
C LYS A 83 -8.23 0.63 -3.56
N GLN A 84 -7.78 1.34 -4.59
CA GLN A 84 -8.64 1.72 -5.71
C GLN A 84 -9.07 0.50 -6.55
N ASN A 85 -8.18 -0.45 -6.82
CA ASN A 85 -8.56 -1.71 -7.49
C ASN A 85 -9.66 -2.45 -6.74
N ILE A 86 -9.53 -2.57 -5.41
CA ILE A 86 -10.57 -3.19 -4.57
C ILE A 86 -11.91 -2.46 -4.72
N ARG A 87 -11.93 -1.12 -4.73
CA ARG A 87 -13.16 -0.34 -4.95
C ARG A 87 -13.75 -0.64 -6.33
N ASN A 88 -12.93 -0.72 -7.37
CA ASN A 88 -13.37 -1.04 -8.72
C ASN A 88 -14.00 -2.44 -8.79
N TYR A 89 -13.34 -3.46 -8.22
CA TYR A 89 -13.89 -4.81 -8.14
C TYR A 89 -15.20 -4.87 -7.36
N LYS A 90 -15.31 -4.14 -6.24
CA LYS A 90 -16.57 -4.05 -5.48
C LYS A 90 -17.69 -3.42 -6.31
N ASN A 91 -17.41 -2.35 -7.04
CA ASN A 91 -18.41 -1.69 -7.90
C ASN A 91 -18.88 -2.62 -9.02
N GLU A 92 -17.97 -3.40 -9.60
CA GLU A 92 -18.29 -4.38 -10.62
C GLU A 92 -19.15 -5.53 -10.07
N ILE A 93 -18.84 -6.03 -8.87
CA ILE A 93 -19.68 -7.00 -8.16
C ILE A 93 -21.10 -6.44 -7.93
N PHE A 94 -21.21 -5.17 -7.50
CA PHE A 94 -22.53 -4.55 -7.31
C PHE A 94 -23.29 -4.42 -8.63
N SER A 95 -22.63 -4.06 -9.72
CA SER A 95 -23.25 -4.02 -11.05
C SER A 95 -23.77 -5.40 -11.45
N ILE A 96 -22.97 -6.46 -11.26
CA ILE A 96 -23.39 -7.83 -11.53
C ILE A 96 -24.65 -8.17 -10.72
N ASN A 97 -24.68 -7.83 -9.43
CA ASN A 97 -25.79 -8.11 -8.51
C ASN A 97 -27.04 -7.25 -8.76
N SER A 98 -26.92 -5.99 -9.20
CA SER A 98 -28.09 -5.17 -9.53
C SER A 98 -28.89 -5.75 -10.69
N PHE A 99 -28.21 -6.36 -11.68
CA PHE A 99 -28.89 -7.12 -12.73
C PHE A 99 -29.63 -8.36 -12.20
N PHE A 100 -29.23 -8.95 -11.07
CA PHE A 100 -29.96 -10.06 -10.46
C PHE A 100 -31.25 -9.64 -9.75
N VAL A 101 -31.42 -8.37 -9.39
CA VAL A 101 -32.65 -7.88 -8.74
C VAL A 101 -33.70 -7.49 -9.78
N GLU A 102 -33.26 -6.92 -10.91
CA GLU A 102 -34.16 -6.52 -12.01
C GLU A 102 -34.65 -7.70 -12.87
N ASP A 103 -33.86 -8.77 -13.05
CA ASP A 103 -34.25 -9.95 -13.85
C ASP A 103 -35.28 -10.88 -13.12
N TRP A 104 -35.71 -10.54 -11.90
CA TRP A 104 -36.65 -11.34 -11.08
C TRP A 104 -38.04 -10.71 -10.89
N GLU A 105 -38.26 -9.49 -11.41
CA GLU A 105 -39.60 -8.87 -11.54
C GLU A 105 -40.25 -9.19 -12.89
#